data_AF-A0A7Y6XYH5-F1
#
_entry.id   AF-A0A7Y6XYH5-F1
#
_cell.length_a   1.000
_cell.length_b   1.000
_cell.length_c   1.000
_cell.angle_alpha   90.00
_cell.angle_beta   90.00
_cell.angle_gamma   90.00
#
_symmetry.space_group_name_H-M   'P 1'
#
loop_
_entity.id
_entity.type
_entity.pdbx_description
1 polymer ?
#
loop_
_entity_poly.entity_id
_entity_poly.type
_entity_poly.pdbx_seq_one_letter_code
_entity_poly.pdbx_strand_id
1 'polypeptide(L)'
;KKAARQNAAEQRRKLAPYRREVEKAEKLLEKLIADKEKVDNRLSDPGLYEPGQENKVAKLSKMASELTNQIEEAEEAWMAAEEAYATAQETVNSEAAA
;
A
#
# COMPACT_ATOMS: atom_id res chain seq x y z
N LYS A 1 -24.79 -13.97 -26.74
CA LYS A 1 -23.32 -14.14 -26.58
C LYS A 1 -22.51 -12.84 -26.77
N LYS A 2 -22.72 -12.03 -27.81
CA LYS A 2 -21.98 -10.76 -28.03
C LYS A 2 -22.29 -9.68 -26.97
N ALA A 3 -23.58 -9.47 -26.66
CA ALA A 3 -24.02 -8.50 -25.65
C ALA A 3 -23.46 -8.81 -24.24
N ALA A 4 -23.50 -10.07 -23.80
CA ALA A 4 -22.92 -10.49 -22.51
C ALA A 4 -21.40 -10.24 -22.41
N ARG A 5 -20.66 -10.41 -23.52
CA ARG A 5 -19.21 -10.12 -23.56
C ARG A 5 -18.92 -8.61 -23.51
N GLN A 6 -19.79 -7.80 -24.12
CA GLN A 6 -19.68 -6.33 -24.11
C GLN A 6 -19.95 -5.79 -22.70
N ASN A 7 -21.01 -6.25 -22.03
CA ASN A 7 -21.33 -5.87 -20.65
C ASN A 7 -20.16 -6.21 -19.69
N ALA A 8 -19.63 -7.44 -19.76
CA ALA A 8 -18.48 -7.83 -18.93
C ALA A 8 -17.20 -7.00 -19.22
N ALA A 9 -17.00 -6.55 -20.46
CA ALA A 9 -15.86 -5.69 -20.80
C ALA A 9 -16.02 -4.26 -20.22
N GLU A 10 -17.24 -3.75 -20.20
CA GLU A 10 -17.58 -2.45 -19.63
C GLU A 10 -17.44 -2.44 -18.10
N GLN A 11 -17.98 -3.46 -17.42
CA GLN A 11 -17.80 -3.63 -15.97
C GLN A 11 -16.31 -3.67 -15.58
N ARG A 12 -15.49 -4.43 -16.32
CA ARG A 12 -14.03 -4.47 -16.08
C ARG A 12 -13.38 -3.11 -16.28
N ARG A 13 -13.83 -2.31 -17.24
CA ARG A 13 -13.32 -0.94 -17.48
C ARG A 13 -13.70 0.00 -16.33
N LYS A 14 -14.95 -0.05 -15.85
CA LYS A 14 -15.42 0.75 -14.71
C LYS A 14 -14.64 0.43 -13.43
N LEU A 15 -14.31 -0.84 -13.21
CA LEU A 15 -13.60 -1.31 -12.02
C LEU A 15 -12.06 -1.23 -12.10
N ALA A 16 -11.49 -1.10 -13.30
CA ALA A 16 -10.05 -1.04 -13.50
C ALA A 16 -9.32 0.06 -12.71
N PRO A 17 -9.80 1.32 -12.63
CA PRO A 17 -9.09 2.36 -11.86
C PRO A 17 -9.03 2.04 -10.37
N TYR A 18 -10.12 1.55 -9.78
CA TYR A 18 -10.17 1.21 -8.35
C TYR A 18 -9.21 0.08 -7.98
N ARG A 19 -9.20 -1.01 -8.78
CA ARG A 19 -8.21 -2.09 -8.60
C ARG A 19 -6.77 -1.59 -8.68
N ARG A 20 -6.48 -0.65 -9.58
CA ARG A 20 -5.13 -0.10 -9.72
C ARG A 20 -4.71 0.71 -8.51
N GLU A 21 -5.63 1.47 -7.89
CA GLU A 21 -5.30 2.21 -6.67
C GLU A 21 -5.07 1.28 -5.49
N VAL A 22 -5.86 0.21 -5.35
CA VAL A 22 -5.60 -0.89 -4.40
C VAL A 22 -4.20 -1.48 -4.61
N GLU A 23 -3.92 -1.99 -5.81
CA GLU A 23 -2.61 -2.62 -6.13
C GLU A 23 -1.42 -1.66 -5.93
N LYS A 24 -1.64 -0.37 -6.12
CA LYS A 24 -0.61 0.66 -5.93
C LYS A 24 -0.36 0.93 -4.44
N ALA A 25 -1.41 0.98 -3.63
CA ALA A 25 -1.30 1.15 -2.19
C ALA A 25 -0.63 -0.08 -1.55
N GLU A 26 -0.99 -1.30 -1.97
CA GLU A 26 -0.35 -2.54 -1.53
C GLU A 26 1.16 -2.54 -1.83
N LYS A 27 1.55 -2.25 -3.07
CA LYS A 27 2.96 -2.19 -3.47
C LYS A 27 3.75 -1.13 -2.70
N LEU A 28 3.12 0.00 -2.38
CA LEU A 28 3.74 1.02 -1.57
C LEU A 28 3.97 0.51 -0.15
N LEU A 29 2.95 -0.09 0.46
CA LEU A 29 3.02 -0.67 1.80
C LEU A 29 4.11 -1.75 1.89
N GLU A 30 4.13 -2.71 0.95
CA GLU A 30 5.15 -3.76 0.86
C GLU A 30 6.57 -3.18 0.79
N LYS A 31 6.75 -2.14 -0.04
CA LYS A 31 8.04 -1.46 -0.17
C LYS A 31 8.46 -0.79 1.14
N LEU A 32 7.56 -0.07 1.79
CA LEU A 32 7.84 0.65 3.03
C LEU A 32 8.18 -0.31 4.18
N ILE A 33 7.45 -1.41 4.30
CA ILE A 33 7.74 -2.48 5.25
C ILE A 33 9.14 -3.06 4.99
N ALA A 34 9.45 -3.41 3.75
CA ALA A 34 10.77 -3.95 3.39
C ALA A 34 11.91 -2.94 3.64
N ASP A 35 11.67 -1.64 3.43
CA ASP A 35 12.66 -0.60 3.73
C ASP A 35 12.83 -0.40 5.24
N LYS A 36 11.74 -0.50 6.03
CA LYS A 36 11.79 -0.46 7.49
C LYS A 36 12.57 -1.65 8.06
N GLU A 37 12.31 -2.85 7.56
CA GLU A 37 13.05 -4.05 7.97
C GLU A 37 14.56 -3.91 7.75
N LYS A 38 14.99 -3.32 6.63
CA LYS A 38 16.42 -3.05 6.38
C LYS A 38 17.02 -2.10 7.41
N VAL A 39 16.28 -1.05 7.78
CA VAL A 39 16.72 -0.07 8.80
C VAL A 39 16.77 -0.72 10.18
N ASP A 40 15.74 -1.49 10.55
CA ASP A 40 15.68 -2.20 11.83
C ASP A 40 16.80 -3.25 11.95
N ASN A 41 17.08 -3.99 10.87
CA ASN A 41 18.21 -4.92 10.80
C ASN A 41 19.57 -4.19 10.93
N ARG A 42 19.65 -2.93 10.48
CA ARG A 42 20.87 -2.13 10.68
C ARG A 42 20.99 -1.63 12.11
N LEU A 43 19.86 -1.26 12.74
CA LEU A 43 19.80 -0.81 14.14
C LEU A 43 20.06 -1.93 15.15
N SER A 44 19.90 -3.20 14.75
CA SER A 44 20.21 -4.36 15.60
C SER A 44 21.69 -4.74 15.61
N ASP A 45 22.52 -4.14 14.75
CA ASP A 45 23.98 -4.35 14.73
C ASP A 45 24.63 -3.78 16.02
N PRO A 46 25.18 -4.62 16.91
CA PRO A 46 25.79 -4.15 18.16
C PRO A 46 26.97 -3.19 17.92
N GLY A 47 27.69 -3.34 16.80
CA GLY A 47 28.81 -2.47 16.43
C GLY A 47 28.38 -1.04 16.09
N LEU A 48 27.09 -0.79 15.92
CA LEU A 48 26.54 0.55 15.72
C LEU A 48 26.54 1.40 17.00
N TYR A 49 26.64 0.77 18.18
CA TYR A 49 26.63 1.45 19.47
C TYR A 49 28.04 1.65 20.06
N GLU A 50 29.08 1.34 19.29
CA GLU A 50 30.46 1.68 19.62
C GLU A 50 30.68 3.21 19.62
N PRO A 51 31.62 3.74 20.43
CA PRO A 51 31.88 5.18 20.50
C PRO A 51 32.17 5.81 19.14
N GLY A 52 31.59 6.98 18.88
CA GLY A 52 31.76 7.73 17.62
C GLY A 52 30.77 7.39 16.51
N GLN A 53 29.79 6.51 16.77
CA GLN A 53 28.72 6.14 15.83
C GLN A 53 27.35 6.74 16.20
N GLU A 54 27.27 7.60 17.21
CA GLU A 54 26.02 8.13 17.78
C GLU A 54 25.16 8.83 16.73
N ASN A 55 25.81 9.57 15.82
CA ASN A 55 25.14 10.24 14.70
C ASN A 55 24.49 9.26 13.72
N LYS A 56 25.07 8.06 13.53
CA LYS A 56 24.48 7.04 12.65
C LYS A 56 23.28 6.38 13.32
N VAL A 57 23.36 6.07 14.62
CA VAL A 57 22.22 5.56 15.40
C VAL A 57 21.07 6.56 15.32
N ALA A 58 21.31 7.82 15.65
CA ALA A 58 20.27 8.86 15.63
C ALA A 58 19.60 9.01 14.25
N LYS A 59 20.39 8.95 13.16
CA LYS A 59 19.86 9.02 11.79
C LYS A 59 18.99 7.80 11.45
N LEU A 60 19.45 6.60 11.78
CA LEU A 60 18.70 5.37 11.51
C LEU A 60 17.43 5.28 12.34
N SER A 61 17.45 5.67 13.62
CA SER A 61 16.25 5.72 14.46
C SER A 61 15.22 6.71 13.93
N LYS A 62 15.67 7.88 13.44
CA LYS A 62 14.79 8.85 12.79
C LYS A 62 14.16 8.26 11.52
N MET A 63 14.96 7.62 10.66
CA MET A 63 14.46 6.96 9.45
C MET A 63 13.44 5.85 9.78
N ALA A 64 13.69 5.05 10.83
CA ALA A 64 12.75 4.02 11.28
C ALA A 64 11.41 4.62 11.70
N SER A 65 11.43 5.72 12.46
CA SER A 65 10.20 6.44 12.85
C SER A 65 9.45 7.03 11.66
N GLU A 66 10.17 7.63 10.70
CA GLU A 66 9.56 8.17 9.49
C GLU A 66 8.93 7.07 8.62
N LEU A 67 9.57 5.90 8.55
CA LEU A 67 9.02 4.74 7.83
C LEU A 67 7.80 4.16 8.54
N THR A 68 7.78 4.10 9.87
CA THR A 68 6.58 3.69 10.62
C THR A 68 5.39 4.58 10.28
N ASN A 69 5.56 5.91 10.33
CA ASN A 69 4.46 6.83 10.02
C ASN A 69 3.99 6.67 8.56
N GLN A 70 4.91 6.51 7.61
CA GLN A 70 4.56 6.27 6.21
C GLN A 70 3.82 4.95 5.99
N ILE A 71 4.15 3.91 6.77
CA ILE A 71 3.45 2.62 6.75
C ILE A 71 2.01 2.83 7.21
N GLU A 72 1.79 3.52 8.35
CA GLU A 72 0.46 3.81 8.87
C GLU A 72 -0.39 4.59 7.84
N GLU A 73 0.18 5.64 7.22
CA GLU A 73 -0.49 6.41 6.16
C GLU A 73 -0.81 5.54 4.93
N ALA A 74 0.08 4.62 4.55
CA ALA A 74 -0.13 3.73 3.42
C ALA A 74 -1.19 2.65 3.72
N GLU A 75 -1.27 2.16 4.96
CA GLU A 75 -2.32 1.26 5.43
C GLU A 75 -3.69 1.93 5.38
N GLU A 76 -3.81 3.16 5.87
CA GLU A 76 -5.03 3.94 5.78
C GLU A 76 -5.46 4.16 4.32
N ALA A 77 -4.51 4.51 3.45
CA ALA A 77 -4.77 4.69 2.03
C ALA A 77 -5.21 3.39 1.34
N TRP A 78 -4.61 2.25 1.70
CA TRP A 78 -5.00 0.94 1.19
C TRP A 78 -6.42 0.56 1.61
N MET A 79 -6.76 0.73 2.90
CA MET A 79 -8.12 0.47 3.40
C MET A 79 -9.15 1.33 2.67
N ALA A 80 -8.89 2.63 2.50
CA ALA A 80 -9.77 3.53 1.77
C ALA A 80 -9.93 3.12 0.28
N ALA A 81 -8.85 2.64 -0.35
CA ALA A 81 -8.90 2.15 -1.73
C ALA A 81 -9.74 0.87 -1.87
N GLU A 82 -9.62 -0.06 -0.92
CA GLU A 82 -10.43 -1.28 -0.85
C GLU A 82 -11.92 -0.97 -0.66
N GLU A 83 -12.26 -0.04 0.24
CA GLU A 83 -13.65 0.41 0.44
C GLU A 83 -14.22 1.06 -0.84
N ALA A 84 -13.45 1.90 -1.51
CA ALA A 84 -13.85 2.52 -2.77
C ALA A 84 -14.05 1.48 -3.87
N TYR A 85 -13.18 0.45 -3.93
CA TYR A 85 -13.32 -0.64 -4.87
C TYR A 85 -14.58 -1.48 -4.61
N ALA A 86 -14.85 -1.82 -3.35
CA ALA A 86 -16.05 -2.56 -2.95
C ALA A 86 -17.33 -1.79 -3.31
N THR A 87 -17.37 -0.49 -3.01
CA THR A 87 -18.50 0.39 -3.35
C THR A 87 -18.73 0.47 -4.86
N ALA A 88 -17.65 0.61 -5.64
CA ALA A 88 -17.73 0.61 -7.09
C ALA A 88 -18.21 -0.73 -7.64
N GLN A 89 -17.79 -1.85 -7.04
CA GLN A 89 -18.24 -3.18 -7.42
C GLN A 89 -19.74 -3.36 -7.18
N GLU A 90 -20.26 -2.92 -6.03
CA GLU A 90 -21.69 -2.96 -5.72
C GLU A 90 -22.50 -2.11 -6.70
N THR A 91 -22.03 -0.91 -7.01
CA THR A 91 -22.67 -0.01 -7.98
C THR A 91 -22.73 -0.65 -9.36
N VAL A 92 -21.61 -1.18 -9.86
CA VAL A 92 -21.52 -1.82 -11.18
C VAL A 92 -22.39 -3.09 -11.27
N ASN A 93 -22.53 -3.83 -10.16
CA ASN A 93 -23.38 -5.02 -10.12
C ASN A 93 -24.86 -4.67 -10.10
N SER A 94 -25.26 -3.64 -9.34
CA SER A 94 -26.66 -3.19 -9.30
C SER A 94 -27.11 -2.58 -10.63
N GLU A 95 -26.26 -1.82 -11.32
CA GLU A 95 -26.52 -1.31 -12.68
C GLU A 95 -26.71 -2.44 -13.71
N ALA A 96 -26.04 -3.58 -13.54
CA ALA A 96 -26.15 -4.70 -14.48
C ALA A 96 -27.36 -5.60 -14.21
N ALA A 97 -27.98 -5.49 -13.03
CA ALA A 97 -29.18 -6.22 -12.64
C ALA A 97 -30.48 -5.46 -12.95
N ALA A 98 -30.39 -4.14 -13.15
CA ALA A 98 -31.47 -3.26 -13.60
C ALA A 98 -31.66 -3.31 -15.12
#